data_AF-A0A958NWP2-F1
#
_entry.id   AF-A0A958NWP2-F1
#
_cell.length_a   1.000
_cell.length_b   1.000
_cell.length_c   1.000
_cell.angle_alpha   90.00
_cell.angle_beta   90.00
_cell.angle_gamma   90.00
#
_symmetry.space_group_name_H-M   'P 1'
#
loop_
_entity.id
_entity.type
_entity.pdbx_description
1 polymer ?
#
loop_
_entity_poly.entity_id
_entity_poly.type
_entity_poly.pdbx_seq_one_letter_code
_entity_poly.pdbx_strand_id
1 'polypeptide(L)'
;MHFVLLSFGVLLFWLPLGSHNLLESAYLAERLRISIDNFGIRVGQSDRALLNEVRKMRDVLDRTERAHHALHTCAQAKVPKCIAADLALEKAIEAKILAFRSRVAWKWAVAPVEARRVLLGESVCELIRSPSAPVTWERCRVCGLATKVRVESSTVDTKVSVCSQQGAKVSMKIEIQQEDDAWQYAFRLEE
;
A
#
# COMPACT_ATOMS: atom_id res chain seq x y z
N MET A 1 6.02 33.02 60.99
CA MET A 1 4.83 32.57 60.24
C MET A 1 4.68 33.20 58.84
N HIS A 2 5.67 33.89 58.26
CA HIS A 2 5.55 34.47 56.89
C HIS A 2 6.22 33.63 55.78
N PHE A 3 7.07 32.66 56.13
CA PHE A 3 7.77 31.80 55.15
C PHE A 3 6.88 30.72 54.49
N VAL A 4 5.76 30.33 55.12
CA VAL A 4 4.88 29.24 54.64
C VAL A 4 3.93 29.71 53.51
N LEU A 5 3.63 31.01 53.44
CA LEU A 5 2.75 31.56 52.40
C LEU A 5 3.48 31.80 51.07
N LEU A 6 4.79 32.08 51.10
CA LEU A 6 5.61 32.28 49.89
C LEU A 6 5.84 30.97 49.12
N SER A 7 6.00 29.84 49.81
CA SER A 7 6.16 28.53 49.15
C SER A 7 4.87 28.03 48.51
N PHE A 8 3.70 28.32 49.08
CA PHE A 8 2.40 27.99 48.47
C PHE A 8 2.08 28.82 47.23
N GLY A 9 2.41 30.12 47.23
CA GLY A 9 2.21 31.00 46.08
C GLY A 9 3.07 30.63 44.87
N VAL A 10 4.31 30.18 45.09
CA VAL A 10 5.19 29.69 44.02
C VAL A 10 4.62 28.38 43.45
N LEU A 11 4.27 27.38 44.27
CA LEU A 11 3.67 26.13 43.78
C LEU A 11 2.40 26.33 42.92
N LEU A 12 1.55 27.29 43.27
CA LEU A 12 0.37 27.65 42.49
C LEU A 12 0.67 28.36 41.17
N PHE A 13 1.82 29.03 41.04
CA PHE A 13 2.24 29.70 39.81
C PHE A 13 2.91 28.76 38.80
N TRP A 14 3.50 27.65 39.26
CA TRP A 14 4.12 26.64 38.40
C TRP A 14 3.13 25.57 37.89
N LEU A 15 2.02 25.34 38.60
CA LEU A 15 0.95 24.42 38.17
C LEU A 15 0.34 24.76 36.80
N PRO A 16 0.03 26.04 36.46
CA PRO A 16 -0.49 26.42 35.15
C PRO A 16 0.52 26.14 34.02
N LEU A 17 1.80 26.47 34.23
CA LEU A 17 2.86 26.23 33.24
C LEU A 17 3.11 24.74 33.01
N GLY A 18 3.14 23.94 34.08
CA GLY A 18 3.22 22.48 33.98
C GLY A 18 2.03 21.89 33.23
N SER A 19 0.81 22.37 33.54
CA SER A 19 -0.40 21.92 32.85
C SER A 19 -0.45 22.30 31.38
N HIS A 20 0.07 23.48 31.00
CA HIS A 20 0.14 23.93 29.62
C HIS A 20 1.09 23.07 28.79
N ASN A 21 2.31 22.83 29.29
CA ASN A 21 3.29 21.97 28.59
C ASN A 21 2.80 20.53 28.46
N LEU A 22 2.10 20.00 29.48
CA LEU A 22 1.49 18.68 29.43
C LEU A 22 0.35 18.62 28.40
N LEU A 23 -0.52 19.62 28.37
CA LEU A 23 -1.60 19.71 27.38
C LEU A 23 -1.07 19.87 25.96
N GLU A 24 -0.04 20.69 25.75
CA GLU A 24 0.62 20.86 24.45
C GLU A 24 1.27 19.56 23.98
N SER A 25 1.96 18.85 24.87
CA SER A 25 2.58 17.55 24.56
C SER A 25 1.51 16.49 24.22
N ALA A 26 0.44 16.42 25.00
CA ALA A 26 -0.67 15.51 24.74
C ALA A 26 -1.39 15.84 23.42
N TYR A 27 -1.62 17.12 23.14
CA TYR A 27 -2.20 17.59 21.89
C TYR A 27 -1.32 17.24 20.69
N LEU A 28 0.00 17.42 20.81
CA LEU A 28 0.95 17.06 19.75
C LEU A 28 0.95 15.55 19.48
N ALA A 29 0.95 14.73 20.53
CA ALA A 29 0.90 13.28 20.40
C ALA A 29 -0.39 12.81 19.71
N GLU A 30 -1.54 13.38 20.08
CA GLU A 30 -2.83 13.03 19.48
C GLU A 30 -2.91 13.47 18.02
N ARG A 31 -2.42 14.68 17.71
CA ARG A 31 -2.33 15.17 16.32
C ARG A 31 -1.45 14.26 15.46
N LEU A 32 -0.31 13.82 15.98
CA LEU A 32 0.56 12.88 15.26
C LEU A 32 -0.12 11.53 15.02
N ARG A 33 -0.88 11.03 15.99
CA ARG A 33 -1.71 9.81 15.85
C ARG A 33 -2.75 9.97 14.74
N ILE A 34 -3.50 11.07 14.74
CA ILE A 34 -4.49 11.36 13.69
C ILE A 34 -3.82 11.46 12.31
N SER A 35 -2.68 12.15 12.21
CA SER A 35 -1.95 12.31 10.95
C SER A 35 -1.43 10.98 10.41
N ILE A 36 -0.86 10.13 11.27
CA ILE A 36 -0.39 8.82 10.83
C ILE A 36 -1.55 7.90 10.44
N ASP A 37 -2.66 7.91 11.19
CA ASP A 37 -3.88 7.14 10.87
C ASP A 37 -4.43 7.53 9.50
N ASN A 38 -4.59 8.83 9.25
CA ASN A 38 -5.06 9.33 7.95
C ASN A 38 -4.12 8.92 6.81
N PHE A 39 -2.80 8.99 7.04
CA PHE A 39 -1.81 8.52 6.08
C PHE A 39 -1.98 7.02 5.80
N GLY A 40 -2.04 6.20 6.86
CA GLY A 40 -2.19 4.75 6.76
C GLY A 40 -3.47 4.34 6.04
N ILE A 41 -4.60 4.96 6.37
CA ILE A 41 -5.89 4.77 5.70
C ILE A 41 -5.76 5.09 4.21
N ARG A 42 -5.12 6.21 3.86
CA ARG A 42 -4.99 6.63 2.46
C ARG A 42 -4.11 5.67 1.65
N VAL A 43 -3.00 5.19 2.23
CA VAL A 43 -2.17 4.14 1.61
C VAL A 43 -2.97 2.85 1.45
N GLY A 44 -3.65 2.41 2.50
CA GLY A 44 -4.45 1.18 2.49
C GLY A 44 -5.57 1.20 1.45
N GLN A 45 -6.25 2.34 1.26
CA GLN A 45 -7.26 2.53 0.22
C GLN A 45 -6.66 2.38 -1.19
N SER A 46 -5.53 3.03 -1.46
CA SER A 46 -4.84 2.94 -2.75
C SER A 46 -4.35 1.52 -3.05
N ASP A 47 -3.78 0.85 -2.05
CA ASP A 47 -3.33 -0.54 -2.16
C ASP A 47 -4.52 -1.47 -2.44
N ARG A 48 -5.63 -1.30 -1.74
CA ARG A 48 -6.84 -2.11 -1.94
C ARG A 48 -7.40 -1.94 -3.35
N ALA A 49 -7.45 -0.72 -3.84
CA ALA A 49 -7.91 -0.43 -5.20
C ALA A 49 -7.01 -1.12 -6.24
N LEU A 50 -5.69 -1.00 -6.07
CA LEU A 50 -4.72 -1.65 -6.94
C LEU A 50 -4.85 -3.18 -6.93
N LEU A 51 -4.92 -3.80 -5.75
CA LEU A 51 -5.01 -5.26 -5.64
C LEU A 51 -6.34 -5.80 -6.20
N ASN A 52 -7.43 -5.03 -6.08
CA ASN A 52 -8.68 -5.35 -6.75
C ASN A 52 -8.57 -5.25 -8.28
N GLU A 53 -7.81 -4.31 -8.83
CA GLU A 53 -7.53 -4.25 -10.26
C GLU A 53 -6.71 -5.46 -10.73
N VAL A 54 -5.70 -5.87 -9.94
CA VAL A 54 -4.89 -7.07 -10.22
C VAL A 54 -5.78 -8.31 -10.26
N ARG A 55 -6.70 -8.46 -9.30
CA ARG A 55 -7.67 -9.55 -9.27
C ARG A 55 -8.56 -9.57 -10.53
N LYS A 56 -9.11 -8.42 -10.92
CA LYS A 56 -9.90 -8.32 -12.17
C LYS A 56 -9.08 -8.71 -13.40
N MET A 57 -7.81 -8.31 -13.45
CA MET A 57 -6.91 -8.66 -14.54
C MET A 57 -6.60 -10.16 -14.57
N ARG A 58 -6.42 -10.81 -13.41
CA ARG A 58 -6.31 -12.27 -13.32
C ARG A 58 -7.49 -12.97 -13.99
N ASP A 59 -8.71 -12.58 -13.66
CA ASP A 59 -9.91 -13.22 -14.22
C ASP A 59 -10.05 -13.00 -15.75
N VAL A 60 -9.56 -11.86 -16.26
CA VAL A 60 -9.48 -11.59 -17.71
C VAL A 60 -8.42 -12.49 -18.37
N LEU A 61 -7.24 -12.58 -17.76
CA LEU A 61 -6.15 -13.39 -18.29
C LEU A 61 -6.47 -14.88 -18.25
N ASP A 62 -7.08 -15.40 -17.18
CA ASP A 62 -7.52 -16.81 -17.09
C ASP A 62 -8.56 -17.17 -18.16
N ARG A 63 -9.47 -16.25 -18.47
CA ARG A 63 -10.42 -16.43 -19.59
C ARG A 63 -9.71 -16.40 -20.94
N THR A 64 -8.78 -15.47 -21.10
CA THR A 64 -8.01 -15.31 -22.34
C THR A 64 -7.13 -16.54 -22.60
N GLU A 65 -6.44 -17.05 -21.58
CA GLU A 65 -5.61 -18.26 -21.65
C GLU A 65 -6.44 -19.49 -22.07
N ARG A 66 -7.63 -19.70 -21.46
CA ARG A 66 -8.54 -20.79 -21.85
C ARG A 66 -8.97 -20.70 -23.31
N ALA A 67 -9.31 -19.51 -23.80
CA ALA A 67 -9.68 -19.31 -25.21
C ALA A 67 -8.47 -19.48 -26.16
N HIS A 68 -7.30 -19.01 -25.73
CA HIS A 68 -6.05 -19.07 -26.49
C HIS A 68 -5.54 -20.50 -26.67
N HIS A 69 -5.72 -21.39 -25.68
CA HIS A 69 -5.31 -22.79 -25.79
C HIS A 69 -5.92 -23.52 -27.00
N ALA A 70 -7.20 -23.26 -27.32
CA ALA A 70 -7.83 -23.86 -28.50
C ALA A 70 -7.17 -23.38 -29.81
N LEU A 71 -6.72 -22.12 -29.83
CA LEU A 71 -6.05 -21.53 -30.98
C LEU A 71 -4.64 -22.10 -31.17
N HIS A 72 -3.89 -22.29 -30.07
CA HIS A 72 -2.62 -23.01 -30.09
C HIS A 72 -2.77 -24.42 -30.67
N THR A 73 -3.78 -25.18 -30.26
CA THR A 73 -4.02 -26.53 -30.80
C THR A 73 -4.28 -26.49 -32.31
N CYS A 74 -5.05 -25.51 -32.80
CA CYS A 74 -5.23 -25.33 -34.24
C CYS A 74 -3.93 -24.92 -34.97
N ALA A 75 -3.15 -24.01 -34.38
CA ALA A 75 -1.88 -23.55 -34.94
C ALA A 75 -0.84 -24.69 -35.02
N GLN A 76 -0.80 -25.57 -34.02
CA GLN A 76 0.04 -26.78 -34.00
C GLN A 76 -0.29 -27.76 -35.13
N ALA A 77 -1.55 -27.81 -35.58
CA ALA A 77 -1.95 -28.55 -36.78
C ALA A 77 -1.48 -27.88 -38.09
N LYS A 78 -0.65 -26.84 -38.01
CA LYS A 78 -0.05 -26.08 -39.12
C LYS A 78 -1.06 -25.42 -40.06
N VAL A 79 -2.24 -25.08 -39.56
CA VAL A 79 -3.26 -24.34 -40.33
C VAL A 79 -2.84 -22.86 -40.42
N PRO A 80 -2.55 -22.30 -41.62
CA PRO A 80 -1.95 -20.96 -41.73
C PRO A 80 -2.78 -19.83 -41.10
N LYS A 81 -4.12 -19.89 -41.23
CA LYS A 81 -5.03 -18.93 -40.62
C LYS A 81 -4.97 -18.97 -39.09
N CYS A 82 -4.80 -20.16 -38.50
CA CYS A 82 -4.67 -20.31 -37.06
C CYS A 82 -3.33 -19.80 -36.56
N ILE A 83 -2.22 -20.08 -37.26
CA ILE A 83 -0.89 -19.57 -36.90
C ILE A 83 -0.88 -18.03 -36.85
N ALA A 84 -1.42 -17.37 -37.88
CA ALA A 84 -1.46 -15.91 -37.92
C ALA A 84 -2.32 -15.32 -36.80
N ALA A 85 -3.48 -15.94 -36.51
CA ALA A 85 -4.35 -15.51 -35.43
C ALA A 85 -3.72 -15.73 -34.05
N ASP A 86 -3.02 -16.85 -33.85
CA ASP A 86 -2.32 -17.21 -32.61
C ASP A 86 -1.25 -16.16 -32.28
N LEU A 87 -0.33 -15.90 -33.21
CA LEU A 87 0.73 -14.90 -33.06
C LEU A 87 0.18 -13.48 -32.84
N ALA A 88 -0.93 -13.12 -33.49
CA ALA A 88 -1.55 -11.81 -33.29
C ALA A 88 -2.14 -11.68 -31.88
N LEU A 89 -2.80 -12.74 -31.39
CA LEU A 89 -3.36 -12.78 -30.05
C LEU A 89 -2.26 -12.75 -28.98
N GLU A 90 -1.19 -13.53 -29.17
CA GLU A 90 0.01 -13.54 -28.32
C GLU A 90 0.59 -12.13 -28.12
N LYS A 91 0.84 -11.41 -29.21
CA LYS A 91 1.35 -10.02 -29.18
C LYS A 91 0.40 -9.08 -28.46
N ALA A 92 -0.91 -9.24 -28.67
CA ALA A 92 -1.91 -8.41 -27.99
C ALA A 92 -1.96 -8.67 -26.48
N ILE A 93 -1.84 -9.94 -26.06
CA ILE A 93 -1.76 -10.33 -24.64
C ILE A 93 -0.50 -9.74 -24.01
N GLU A 94 0.66 -9.91 -24.67
CA GLU A 94 1.94 -9.41 -24.19
C GLU A 94 1.92 -7.90 -23.98
N ALA A 95 1.45 -7.13 -24.97
CA ALA A 95 1.34 -5.68 -24.88
C ALA A 95 0.43 -5.24 -23.72
N LYS A 96 -0.72 -5.92 -23.54
CA LYS A 96 -1.63 -5.63 -22.41
C LYS A 96 -0.99 -5.90 -21.06
N ILE A 97 -0.27 -7.01 -20.93
CA ILE A 97 0.40 -7.38 -19.68
C ILE A 97 1.53 -6.44 -19.36
N LEU A 98 2.34 -6.05 -20.36
CA LEU A 98 3.42 -5.09 -20.17
C LEU A 98 2.87 -3.74 -19.68
N ALA A 99 1.82 -3.22 -20.33
CA ALA A 99 1.17 -1.99 -19.91
C ALA A 99 0.59 -2.08 -18.49
N PHE A 100 -0.02 -3.21 -18.15
CA PHE A 100 -0.60 -3.42 -16.82
C PHE A 100 0.49 -3.55 -15.74
N ARG A 101 1.59 -4.27 -16.00
CA ARG A 101 2.75 -4.36 -15.09
C ARG A 101 3.31 -3.00 -14.73
N SER A 102 3.56 -2.16 -15.74
CA SER A 102 4.06 -0.80 -15.53
C SER A 102 3.08 0.03 -14.70
N ARG A 103 1.78 -0.13 -14.93
CA ARG A 103 0.74 0.55 -14.14
C ARG A 103 0.72 0.07 -12.69
N VAL A 104 0.84 -1.22 -12.44
CA VAL A 104 0.90 -1.79 -11.07
C VAL A 104 2.11 -1.24 -10.32
N ALA A 105 3.28 -1.28 -10.94
CA ALA A 105 4.51 -0.74 -10.36
C ALA A 105 4.38 0.75 -10.04
N TRP A 106 3.84 1.53 -10.97
CA TRP A 106 3.62 2.96 -10.77
C TRP A 106 2.63 3.23 -9.62
N LYS A 107 1.44 2.63 -9.63
CA LYS A 107 0.42 2.81 -8.58
C LYS A 107 0.95 2.44 -7.20
N TRP A 108 1.71 1.34 -7.10
CA TRP A 108 2.33 0.91 -5.85
C TRP A 108 3.33 1.94 -5.30
N ALA A 109 4.16 2.51 -6.18
CA ALA A 109 5.18 3.47 -5.82
C ALA A 109 4.61 4.85 -5.44
N VAL A 110 3.53 5.30 -6.09
CA VAL A 110 2.95 6.63 -5.84
C VAL A 110 2.01 6.67 -4.64
N ALA A 111 1.45 5.55 -4.19
CA ALA A 111 0.46 5.52 -3.11
C ALA A 111 0.95 6.24 -1.82
N PRO A 112 2.16 5.98 -1.30
CA PRO A 112 2.68 6.72 -0.16
C PRO A 112 2.91 8.22 -0.44
N VAL A 113 3.26 8.58 -1.67
CA VAL A 113 3.51 9.97 -2.07
C VAL A 113 2.20 10.76 -2.07
N GLU A 114 1.13 10.18 -2.62
CA GLU A 114 -0.20 10.79 -2.58
C GLU A 114 -0.74 10.90 -1.15
N ALA A 115 -0.48 9.89 -0.31
CA ALA A 115 -0.89 9.89 1.08
C ALA A 115 -0.23 11.01 1.90
N ARG A 116 0.98 11.48 1.55
CA ARG A 116 1.60 12.63 2.24
C ARG A 116 0.76 13.90 2.23
N ARG A 117 -0.16 14.05 1.27
CA ARG A 117 -1.03 15.23 1.18
C ARG A 117 -2.03 15.37 2.33
N VAL A 118 -2.26 14.31 3.11
CA VAL A 118 -3.17 14.33 4.27
C VAL A 118 -2.45 14.71 5.57
N LEU A 119 -1.12 14.87 5.54
CA LEU A 119 -0.34 15.30 6.69
C LEU A 119 -0.54 16.79 6.91
N LEU A 120 -0.83 17.19 8.14
CA LEU A 120 -1.19 18.56 8.49
C LEU A 120 0.04 19.28 9.05
N GLY A 121 1.11 19.42 8.26
CA GLY A 121 2.34 20.09 8.69
C GLY A 121 3.37 19.17 9.37
N GLU A 122 3.03 17.89 9.54
CA GLU A 122 3.99 16.83 9.85
C GLU A 122 4.67 16.29 8.60
N SER A 123 5.74 15.52 8.79
CA SER A 123 6.48 14.89 7.71
C SER A 123 6.63 13.39 7.92
N VAL A 124 6.69 12.63 6.83
CA VAL A 124 7.10 11.22 6.88
C VAL A 124 8.62 11.20 7.08
N CYS A 125 9.06 10.78 8.26
CA CYS A 125 10.48 10.66 8.58
C CYS A 125 11.03 9.25 8.33
N GLU A 126 10.16 8.25 8.25
CA GLU A 126 10.54 6.88 7.95
C GLU A 126 9.43 6.19 7.15
N LEU A 127 9.81 5.46 6.11
CA LEU A 127 8.91 4.62 5.34
C LEU A 127 9.66 3.37 4.92
N ILE A 128 9.31 2.24 5.52
CA ILE A 128 9.83 0.92 5.19
C ILE A 128 8.70 0.17 4.48
N ARG A 129 8.91 -0.10 3.19
CA ARG A 129 7.94 -0.77 2.32
C ARG A 129 8.69 -1.55 1.25
N SER A 130 8.11 -2.67 0.81
CA SER A 130 8.62 -3.39 -0.36
C SER A 130 8.66 -2.47 -1.60
N PRO A 131 9.77 -2.45 -2.35
CA PRO A 131 9.88 -1.63 -3.56
C PRO A 131 8.92 -2.07 -4.67
N SER A 132 8.54 -3.35 -4.68
CA SER A 132 7.57 -3.91 -5.62
C SER A 132 6.27 -4.29 -4.92
N ALA A 133 5.16 -4.17 -5.66
CA ALA A 133 3.89 -4.74 -5.25
C ALA A 133 4.02 -6.26 -5.06
N PRO A 134 3.24 -6.87 -4.15
CA PRO A 134 3.25 -8.33 -3.90
C PRO A 134 2.59 -9.09 -5.06
N VAL A 135 3.01 -8.85 -6.30
CA VAL A 135 2.34 -9.37 -7.49
C VAL A 135 3.34 -10.21 -8.27
N THR A 136 3.04 -11.50 -8.40
CA THR A 136 3.82 -12.45 -9.19
C THR A 136 3.14 -12.73 -10.52
N TRP A 137 3.97 -13.06 -11.50
CA TRP A 137 3.53 -13.33 -12.85
C TRP A 137 4.01 -14.71 -13.29
N GLU A 138 3.09 -15.57 -13.68
CA GLU A 138 3.41 -16.91 -14.18
C GLU A 138 3.33 -16.93 -15.70
N ARG A 139 4.21 -17.75 -16.29
CA ARG A 139 4.27 -17.96 -17.74
C ARG A 139 3.39 -19.14 -18.14
N CYS A 140 2.76 -19.02 -19.31
CA CYS A 140 2.04 -20.09 -19.98
C CYS A 140 3.03 -21.20 -20.32
N ARG A 141 2.64 -22.46 -20.10
CA ARG A 141 3.48 -23.61 -20.42
C ARG A 141 3.58 -23.90 -21.93
N VAL A 142 2.64 -23.38 -22.71
CA VAL A 142 2.57 -23.60 -24.18
C VAL A 142 3.40 -22.57 -24.92
N CYS A 143 3.11 -21.27 -24.73
CA CYS A 143 3.77 -20.18 -25.45
C CYS A 143 4.82 -19.41 -24.65
N GLY A 144 4.98 -19.69 -23.34
CA GLY A 144 5.94 -18.97 -22.49
C GLY A 144 5.54 -17.54 -22.12
N LEU A 145 4.43 -17.02 -22.66
CA LEU A 145 3.92 -15.69 -22.31
C LEU A 145 3.48 -15.62 -20.86
N ALA A 146 3.72 -14.50 -20.20
CA ALA A 146 3.05 -14.22 -18.94
C ALA A 146 1.53 -14.30 -19.18
N THR A 147 0.82 -15.13 -18.45
CA THR A 147 -0.62 -15.35 -18.65
C THR A 147 -1.38 -15.47 -17.35
N LYS A 148 -0.68 -15.62 -16.22
CA LYS A 148 -1.31 -15.59 -14.91
C LYS A 148 -0.66 -14.54 -14.06
N VAL A 149 -1.48 -13.87 -13.27
CA VAL A 149 -1.05 -12.91 -12.27
C VAL A 149 -1.65 -13.34 -10.94
N ARG A 150 -0.80 -13.39 -9.91
CA ARG A 150 -1.22 -13.72 -8.55
C ARG A 150 -0.73 -12.63 -7.63
N VAL A 151 -1.50 -12.37 -6.60
CA VAL A 151 -1.00 -11.61 -5.46
C VAL A 151 -0.39 -12.63 -4.50
N GLU A 152 0.82 -12.36 -4.02
CA GLU A 152 1.45 -13.22 -3.02
C GLU A 152 0.57 -13.23 -1.76
N SER A 153 0.35 -14.42 -1.21
CA SER A 153 -0.41 -14.62 0.02
C SER A 153 0.40 -14.20 1.27
N SER A 154 1.60 -13.66 1.09
CA SER A 154 2.44 -13.14 2.17
C SER A 154 1.88 -11.82 2.68
N THR A 155 2.02 -11.60 4.00
CA THR A 155 1.70 -10.30 4.59
C THR A 155 2.59 -9.24 3.95
N VAL A 156 1.98 -8.19 3.39
CA VAL A 156 2.75 -6.99 3.04
C VAL A 156 2.84 -6.09 4.25
N ASP A 157 4.05 -5.97 4.79
CA ASP A 157 4.36 -5.08 5.89
C ASP A 157 4.85 -3.74 5.34
N THR A 158 4.07 -2.69 5.59
CA THR A 158 4.51 -1.30 5.45
C THR A 158 4.63 -0.70 6.83
N LYS A 159 5.84 -0.26 7.20
CA LYS A 159 6.03 0.58 8.39
C LYS A 159 6.21 2.02 7.96
N VAL A 160 5.49 2.91 8.61
CA VAL A 160 5.59 4.36 8.41
C VAL A 160 5.79 5.03 9.76
N SER A 161 6.58 6.09 9.77
CA SER A 161 6.70 6.97 10.92
C SER A 161 6.51 8.43 10.50
N VAL A 162 5.71 9.14 11.29
CA VAL A 162 5.43 10.57 11.10
C VAL A 162 6.10 11.34 12.23
N CYS A 163 6.79 12.41 11.87
CA CYS A 163 7.52 13.26 12.79
C CYS A 163 6.96 14.69 12.78
N SER A 164 6.85 15.26 13.98
CA SER A 164 6.57 16.69 14.18
C SER A 164 7.84 17.53 14.07
N GLN A 165 7.67 18.85 13.94
CA GLN A 165 8.79 19.80 13.98
C GLN A 165 9.47 19.85 15.35
N GLN A 166 8.77 19.52 16.44
CA GLN A 166 9.31 19.46 17.80
C GLN A 166 10.03 18.12 18.10
N GLY A 167 10.21 17.24 17.11
CA GLY A 167 10.95 15.99 17.27
C GLY A 167 10.14 14.81 17.81
N ALA A 168 8.86 14.99 18.13
CA ALA A 168 7.98 13.88 18.48
C ALA A 168 7.71 12.99 17.24
N LYS A 169 7.69 11.67 17.46
CA LYS A 169 7.54 10.63 16.43
C LYS A 169 6.44 9.66 16.83
N VAL A 170 5.58 9.29 15.89
CA VAL A 170 4.64 8.18 16.01
C VAL A 170 4.88 7.23 14.84
N SER A 171 4.80 5.93 15.07
CA SER A 171 5.01 4.91 14.04
C SER A 171 3.78 4.02 13.90
N MET A 172 3.53 3.52 12.69
CA MET A 172 2.45 2.58 12.40
C MET A 172 2.97 1.47 11.49
N LYS A 173 2.59 0.24 11.81
CA LYS A 173 2.67 -0.91 10.93
C LYS A 173 1.32 -1.15 10.24
N ILE A 174 1.37 -1.28 8.93
CA ILE A 174 0.24 -1.63 8.06
C ILE A 174 0.51 -3.03 7.53
N GLU A 175 -0.36 -3.97 7.87
CA GLU A 175 -0.30 -5.35 7.42
C GLU A 175 -1.45 -5.60 6.44
N ILE A 176 -1.13 -6.11 5.25
CA ILE A 176 -2.11 -6.47 4.22
C ILE A 176 -2.10 -7.98 4.06
N GLN A 177 -3.26 -8.63 4.21
CA GLN A 177 -3.43 -10.06 4.00
C GLN A 177 -4.64 -10.35 3.12
N GLN A 178 -4.56 -11.44 2.35
CA GLN A 178 -5.69 -11.97 1.61
C GLN A 178 -6.32 -13.12 2.42
N GLU A 179 -7.60 -12.98 2.78
CA GLU A 179 -8.38 -14.03 3.44
C GLU A 179 -9.70 -14.20 2.66
N ASP A 180 -10.03 -15.42 2.27
CA ASP A 180 -11.29 -15.78 1.58
C ASP A 180 -11.67 -14.84 0.41
N ASP A 181 -10.72 -14.57 -0.49
CA ASP A 181 -10.87 -13.65 -1.62
C ASP A 181 -11.12 -12.16 -1.28
N ALA A 182 -10.98 -11.77 0.00
CA ALA A 182 -11.03 -10.39 0.47
C ALA A 182 -9.68 -9.90 0.99
N TRP A 183 -9.46 -8.58 0.92
CA TRP A 183 -8.26 -7.93 1.46
C TRP A 183 -8.51 -7.41 2.87
N GLN A 184 -7.81 -7.98 3.85
CA GLN A 184 -7.79 -7.51 5.22
C GLN A 184 -6.61 -6.58 5.47
N TYR A 185 -6.84 -5.56 6.28
CA TYR A 185 -5.86 -4.55 6.64
C TYR A 185 -5.84 -4.45 8.15
N ALA A 186 -4.67 -4.68 8.76
CA ALA A 186 -4.44 -4.40 10.16
C ALA A 186 -3.54 -3.17 10.28
N PHE A 187 -3.99 -2.19 11.05
CA PHE A 187 -3.23 -1.00 11.39
C PHE A 187 -2.82 -1.13 12.85
N ARG A 188 -1.52 -1.11 13.14
CA ARG A 188 -0.99 -1.18 14.50
C ARG A 188 -0.07 0.00 14.74
N LEU A 189 -0.42 0.83 15.72
CA LEU A 189 0.51 1.83 16.23
C LEU A 189 1.67 1.11 16.94
N GLU A 190 2.88 1.56 16.66
CA GLU A 190 4.08 1.13 17.38
C GLU A 190 4.47 2.28 18.32
N GLU A 191 4.41 2.03 19.63
CA GLU A 191 4.82 2.95 20.70
C GLU A 191 6.35 2.96 20.88
#